data_AF-A0A3N5QUI5-F1
#
_entry.id   AF-A0A3N5QUI5-F1
#
_cell.length_a   1.000
_cell.length_b   1.000
_cell.length_c   1.000
_cell.angle_alpha   90.00
_cell.angle_beta   90.00
_cell.angle_gamma   90.00
#
_symmetry.space_group_name_H-M   'P 1'
#
loop_
_entity.id
_entity.type
_entity.pdbx_description
1 polymer ?
#
loop_
_entity_poly.entity_id
_entity_poly.type
_entity_poly.pdbx_seq_one_letter_code
_entity_poly.pdbx_strand_id
1 'polypeptide(L)' 'MKEKVSCEEVMRYVCECLAQDTSSERCFLLKEHLDGCESCLEYFKSVKLTIDCYQKYNVDIPENAHKKLMDFLKLDDE' A
#
# COMPACT_ATOMS: atom_id res chain seq x y z
N MET A 1 19.00 15.38 19.99
CA MET A 1 19.72 14.58 18.96
C MET A 1 18.66 14.17 17.96
N LYS A 2 18.69 14.67 16.72
CA LYS A 2 17.67 14.29 15.71
C LYS A 2 17.95 12.86 15.28
N GLU A 3 17.08 11.92 15.64
CA GLU A 3 17.17 10.54 15.18
C GLU A 3 17.01 10.52 13.66
N LYS A 4 18.03 10.01 12.96
CA LYS A 4 17.97 9.82 11.51
C LYS A 4 17.17 8.56 11.25
N VAL A 5 16.00 8.71 10.63
CA VAL A 5 15.15 7.60 10.22
C VAL A 5 15.93 6.72 9.23
N SER A 6 16.01 5.43 9.52
CA SER A 6 16.68 4.43 8.69
C SER A 6 15.78 3.96 7.54
N CYS A 7 16.38 3.40 6.48
CA CYS A 7 15.61 2.86 5.36
C CYS A 7 14.64 1.73 5.78
N GLU A 8 15.01 0.93 6.79
CA GLU A 8 14.13 -0.12 7.35
C GLU A 8 12.88 0.46 8.03
N GLU A 9 13.04 1.59 8.71
CA GLU A 9 11.92 2.30 9.32
C GLU A 9 11.04 2.97 8.27
N VAL A 10 11.64 3.55 7.22
CA VAL A 10 10.93 4.10 6.06
C VAL A 10 10.02 3.05 5.42
N MET A 11 10.53 1.84 5.15
CA MET A 11 9.73 0.76 4.53
C MET A 11 8.54 0.36 5.39
N ARG A 12 8.71 0.34 6.72
CA ARG A 12 7.65 0.02 7.68
C ARG A 12 6.58 1.13 7.74
N TYR A 13 7.04 2.39 7.77
CA TYR A 13 6.16 3.55 7.90
C TYR A 13 5.40 3.89 6.64
N VAL A 14 5.92 3.58 5.45
CA VAL A 14 5.17 3.73 4.19
C VAL A 14 3.89 2.91 4.22
N CYS A 15 3.95 1.66 4.71
CA CYS A 15 2.78 0.79 4.84
C CYS A 15 1.77 1.29 5.89
N GLU A 16 2.24 1.91 6.97
CA GLU A 16 1.37 2.47 8.03
C GLU A 16 0.74 3.83 7.63
N CYS A 17 1.49 4.71 6.96
CA CYS A 17 1.03 6.04 6.54
C CYS A 17 0.08 6.00 5.34
N LEU A 18 0.14 4.96 4.51
CA LEU A 18 -0.82 4.78 3.41
C LEU A 18 -2.22 4.39 3.91
N ALA A 19 -2.36 3.99 5.18
CA ALA A 19 -3.62 3.61 5.79
C ALA A 19 -4.21 4.67 6.74
N GLN A 20 -3.42 5.64 7.26
CA GLN A 20 -3.85 6.59 8.30
C GLN A 20 -3.16 7.98 8.25
N ASP A 21 -3.70 8.88 9.08
CA ASP A 21 -3.58 10.34 9.11
C ASP A 21 -2.21 10.96 8.73
N THR A 22 -2.24 11.77 7.66
CA THR A 22 -1.05 12.36 7.00
C THR A 22 -0.44 13.56 7.75
N SER A 23 -1.00 13.97 8.89
CA SER A 23 -0.55 15.16 9.64
C SER A 23 0.42 14.85 10.79
N SER A 24 0.86 13.60 10.96
CA SER A 24 1.78 13.23 12.03
C SER A 24 3.23 13.68 11.74
N GLU A 25 3.99 14.00 12.80
CA GLU A 25 5.42 14.36 12.72
C GLU A 25 6.26 13.30 12.01
N ARG A 26 5.86 12.02 12.12
CA ARG A 26 6.49 10.91 11.40
C ARG A 26 6.29 10.98 9.89
N CYS A 27 5.13 11.45 9.43
CA CYS A 27 4.87 11.65 8.00
C CYS A 27 5.78 12.74 7.42
N PHE A 28 6.04 13.80 8.20
CA PHE A 28 6.97 14.86 7.80
C PHE A 28 8.42 14.35 7.66
N LEU A 29 8.91 13.59 8.65
CA LEU A 29 10.26 12.99 8.61
C LEU A 29 10.41 11.98 7.46
N LEU A 30 9.37 11.20 7.20
CA LEU A 30 9.32 10.27 6.08
C LEU A 30 9.42 11.03 4.75
N LYS A 31 8.68 12.12 4.60
CA LYS A 31 8.71 12.95 3.39
C LYS A 31 10.09 13.57 3.16
N GLU A 32 10.72 14.09 4.21
CA GLU A 32 12.09 14.62 4.16
C GLU A 32 13.09 13.55 3.70
N HIS A 33 12.97 12.30 4.18
CA HIS A 33 13.82 11.20 3.74
C HIS A 33 13.58 10.82 2.26
N LEU A 34 12.31 10.74 1.84
CA LEU A 34 11.98 10.42 0.44
C LEU A 34 12.48 11.48 -0.54
N ASP A 35 12.50 12.75 -0.15
CA ASP A 35 13.03 13.84 -0.97
C ASP A 35 14.57 13.78 -1.12
N GLY A 36 15.27 13.13 -0.18
CA GLY A 36 16.73 13.03 -0.15
C GLY A 36 17.31 11.67 -0.54
N CYS A 37 16.48 10.64 -0.74
CA CYS A 37 16.92 9.26 -0.93
C CYS A 37 16.22 8.62 -2.14
N GLU A 38 16.94 8.51 -3.26
CA GLU A 38 16.40 7.99 -4.54
C GLU A 38 15.88 6.56 -4.42
N SER A 39 16.61 5.67 -3.75
CA SER A 39 16.20 4.26 -3.59
C SER A 39 14.89 4.11 -2.80
N CYS A 40 14.71 4.90 -1.74
CA CYS A 40 13.47 4.90 -0.96
C CYS A 40 12.32 5.56 -1.73
N LEU A 41 12.60 6.59 -2.54
CA LEU A 41 11.62 7.22 -3.41
C LEU A 41 11.10 6.26 -4.49
N GLU A 42 12.00 5.49 -5.10
CA GLU A 42 11.63 4.45 -6.07
C GLU A 42 10.79 3.34 -5.43
N TYR A 43 11.18 2.87 -4.25
CA TYR A 43 10.40 1.89 -3.50
C TYR A 43 9.00 2.42 -3.15
N PHE A 44 8.90 3.66 -2.67
CA PHE A 44 7.62 4.29 -2.40
C PHE A 44 6.73 4.36 -3.65
N LYS A 45 7.29 4.74 -4.80
CA LYS A 45 6.56 4.78 -6.08
C LYS A 45 6.07 3.40 -6.51
N SER A 46 6.86 2.35 -6.34
CA SER A 46 6.47 0.98 -6.74
C SER A 46 5.33 0.44 -5.86
N VAL A 47 5.40 0.68 -4.54
CA VAL A 47 4.32 0.32 -3.60
C VAL A 47 3.05 1.10 -3.91
N LYS A 48 3.16 2.42 -4.13
CA LYS A 48 2.02 3.25 -4.52
C LYS A 48 1.38 2.79 -5.83
N LEU A 49 2.20 2.51 -6.85
CA LEU A 49 1.72 1.99 -8.13
C LEU A 49 1.00 0.64 -7.96
N THR A 50 1.53 -0.24 -7.12
CA THR A 50 0.92 -1.54 -6.84
C THR A 50 -0.46 -1.36 -6.20
N ILE A 51 -0.58 -0.51 -5.18
CA ILE A 51 -1.86 -0.18 -4.53
C ILE A 51 -2.84 0.44 -5.54
N ASP A 52 -2.39 1.42 -6.32
CA ASP A 52 -3.20 2.05 -7.36
C ASP A 52 -3.70 1.02 -8.39
N CYS A 53 -2.84 0.07 -8.79
CA CYS A 53 -3.22 -1.02 -9.68
C CYS A 53 -4.31 -1.87 -9.07
N TYR A 54 -4.20 -2.31 -7.81
CA TYR A 54 -5.22 -3.10 -7.13
C TYR A 54 -6.53 -2.33 -6.90
N GLN A 55 -6.46 -1.05 -6.51
CA GLN A 55 -7.65 -0.21 -6.32
C GLN A 55 -8.37 0.08 -7.64
N LYS A 56 -7.63 0.28 -8.74
CA LYS A 56 -8.20 0.43 -10.08
C LYS A 56 -8.67 -0.89 -10.67
N TYR A 57 -8.11 -2.01 -10.20
CA TYR A 57 -8.65 -3.36 -10.41
C TYR A 57 -9.94 -3.59 -9.59
N ASN A 58 -10.82 -2.59 -9.54
CA ASN A 58 -12.19 -2.73 -9.09
C ASN A 58 -12.98 -3.49 -10.16
N VAL A 59 -12.60 -4.74 -10.37
CA VAL A 59 -13.31 -5.67 -11.23
C VAL A 59 -14.36 -6.29 -10.34
N ASP A 60 -15.54 -5.68 -10.33
CA ASP A 60 -16.73 -6.37 -9.86
C ASP A 60 -16.84 -7.63 -10.71
N ILE A 61 -16.56 -8.78 -10.10
CA ILE A 61 -16.73 -10.06 -10.77
C ILE A 61 -18.25 -10.17 -11.00
N PRO A 62 -18.71 -10.37 -12.24
CA PRO A 62 -20.11 -10.59 -12.50
C PRO A 62 -20.64 -11.68 -11.57
N GLU A 63 -21.77 -11.44 -10.91
CA GLU A 63 -22.33 -12.34 -9.89
C GLU A 63 -22.46 -13.79 -10.41
N ASN A 64 -22.71 -13.96 -11.72
CA ASN A 64 -22.75 -15.26 -12.37
C ASN A 64 -21.38 -15.97 -12.48
N ALA A 65 -20.29 -15.23 -12.62
CA ALA A 65 -18.93 -15.75 -12.66
C ALA A 65 -18.46 -16.11 -11.25
N HIS A 66 -18.80 -15.28 -10.26
CA HIS A 66 -18.58 -15.58 -8.85
C HIS A 66 -19.31 -16.87 -8.44
N LYS A 67 -20.61 -16.97 -8.71
CA LYS A 67 -21.42 -18.17 -8.42
C LYS A 67 -20.86 -19.43 -9.08
N LYS A 68 -20.50 -19.35 -10.37
CA LYS A 68 -19.88 -20.48 -11.09
C LYS A 68 -18.55 -20.91 -10.46
N LEU A 69 -17.77 -19.96 -9.99
CA LEU A 69 -16.49 -20.24 -9.32
C LEU A 69 -16.73 -20.92 -7.97
N MET A 70 -17.67 -20.42 -7.16
CA MET A 70 -18.05 -21.03 -5.88
C MET A 70 -18.59 -22.46 -6.06
N ASP A 71 -19.48 -22.67 -7.04
CA ASP A 71 -19.99 -24.00 -7.40
C ASP A 71 -18.86 -24.96 -7.82
N PHE A 72 -17.88 -24.48 -8.60
CA PHE A 72 -16.73 -25.29 -9.03
C PHE A 72 -15.82 -25.65 -7.85
N LEU A 73 -15.57 -24.70 -6.95
CA LEU A 73 -14.73 -24.87 -5.77
C LEU A 73 -15.44 -25.61 -4.63
N LYS A 74 -16.77 -25.76 -4.70
CA LYS A 74 -17.63 -26.34 -3.66
C LYS A 74 -17.53 -25.57 -2.34
N LEU A 75 -17.56 -24.25 -2.44
CA LEU A 75 -17.56 -23.33 -1.30
C LEU A 75 -18.93 -22.66 -1.21
N ASP A 76 -19.40 -22.43 0.02
CA ASP A 76 -20.61 -21.65 0.27
C ASP A 76 -20.27 -20.14 0.30
N ASP A 77 -21.21 -19.32 -0.19
CA ASP A 77 -21.10 -17.85 -0.19
C ASP A 77 -21.67 -17.32 1.15
N GLU A 78 -20.83 -16.74 2.02
CA GLU A 78 -21.22 -16.03 3.27
C GLU A 78 -21.19 -14.51 3.11
#